data_AF-A0A8I3Q265-F1
#
_entry.id   AF-A0A8I3Q265-F1
#
_cell.length_a   1.000
_cell.length_b   1.000
_cell.length_c   1.000
_cell.angle_alpha   90.00
_cell.angle_beta   90.00
_cell.angle_gamma   90.00
#
_symmetry.space_group_name_H-M   'P 1'
#
loop_
_entity.id
_entity.type
_entity.pdbx_description
1 polymer ?
#
loop_
_entity_poly.entity_id
_entity_poly.type
_entity_poly.pdbx_seq_one_letter_code
_entity_poly.pdbx_strand_id
1 'polypeptide(L)'
;MSGWRLLAQAGAQVLGCSAGGPGAARGSANRTDIWLLVRSLHGRSGTWWDEHLSEENVTFVKQLASDENKAQLASKLCPLKDEPWPLHPWEPGSSRVGLIALKLGMMPLWTKDGKRHVVTLLQVQDCHVLKYTPKENHNGKMAALTVGGKTVSRFHKSTSVLEFYQELGLPPKQKVKIFHVTDNAVIKPGTPLYAAHFRPGQYVDVTAKTIGKGFQGVMKRWGFKGQPATHGQTKTHRRPGAISTGDVARVWPGTKMPGQMGNKDRTEYGLKVWRINTKNNIIYVNGSVPGHRNCLVKTGFPAEPYCCYDFSGTPQHFLGCYYR
;
A
#
# COMPACT_ATOMS: atom_id res chain seq x y z
N MET A 1 34.17 -38.93 24.49
CA MET A 1 35.01 -37.85 25.06
C MET A 1 34.14 -36.98 25.94
N SER A 2 34.65 -36.76 27.14
CA SER A 2 34.14 -36.07 28.33
C SER A 2 33.46 -34.71 28.10
N GLY A 3 32.41 -34.42 28.89
CA GLY A 3 32.09 -33.02 29.23
C GLY A 3 30.64 -32.65 29.61
N TRP A 4 29.88 -33.43 30.37
CA TRP A 4 28.60 -33.00 30.97
C TRP A 4 28.68 -33.05 32.51
N ARG A 5 28.56 -31.86 33.14
CA ARG A 5 28.40 -31.48 34.58
C ARG A 5 29.00 -30.06 34.69
N LEU A 6 28.48 -29.00 35.30
CA LEU A 6 27.46 -28.68 36.31
C LEU A 6 27.04 -27.21 35.98
N LEU A 7 25.82 -26.74 36.20
CA LEU A 7 25.33 -26.28 37.51
C LEU A 7 23.81 -26.14 37.47
N ALA A 8 23.16 -26.75 38.45
CA ALA A 8 21.78 -26.53 38.82
C ALA A 8 21.69 -25.42 39.89
N GLN A 9 20.58 -24.66 39.84
CA GLN A 9 19.82 -23.98 40.91
C GLN A 9 19.21 -22.71 40.29
N ALA A 10 17.90 -22.45 40.33
CA ALA A 10 16.94 -22.72 41.39
C ALA A 10 15.51 -22.91 40.85
N GLY A 11 14.75 -23.78 41.54
CA GLY A 11 13.31 -23.60 41.76
C GLY A 11 12.36 -23.93 40.60
N ALA A 12 12.30 -25.19 40.16
CA ALA A 12 11.16 -25.70 39.41
C ALA A 12 10.52 -26.85 40.20
N GLN A 13 9.31 -26.60 40.73
CA GLN A 13 8.43 -27.64 41.24
C GLN A 13 7.94 -28.48 40.07
N VAL A 14 8.30 -29.76 40.06
CA VAL A 14 7.69 -30.77 39.19
C VAL A 14 6.39 -31.19 39.86
N LEU A 15 5.25 -30.73 39.33
CA LEU A 15 3.95 -31.32 39.66
C LEU A 15 3.68 -32.45 38.65
N GLY A 16 3.85 -33.67 39.13
CA GLY A 16 3.52 -34.90 38.42
C GLY A 16 2.00 -35.13 38.33
N CYS A 17 1.64 -35.85 37.27
CA CYS A 17 0.30 -36.24 36.87
C CYS A 17 -0.55 -36.92 37.96
N SER A 18 -1.87 -36.74 37.87
CA SER A 18 -2.84 -37.75 38.33
C SER A 18 -3.92 -37.97 37.26
N ALA A 19 -4.49 -39.18 37.28
CA ALA A 19 -5.06 -39.92 36.17
C ALA A 19 -6.53 -39.59 35.83
N GLY A 20 -6.96 -39.99 34.63
CA GLY A 20 -8.39 -40.05 34.27
C GLY A 20 -8.73 -40.44 32.81
N GLY A 21 -8.64 -41.73 32.47
CA GLY A 21 -9.58 -42.47 31.58
C GLY A 21 -9.66 -42.19 30.06
N PRO A 22 -10.13 -43.16 29.23
CA PRO A 22 -9.62 -43.36 27.87
C PRO A 22 -10.61 -43.01 26.75
N GLY A 23 -10.09 -42.52 25.62
CA GLY A 23 -10.84 -42.37 24.36
C GLY A 23 -9.87 -42.19 23.19
N ALA A 24 -9.75 -43.22 22.35
CA ALA A 24 -8.78 -43.31 21.27
C ALA A 24 -9.10 -42.41 20.07
N ALA A 25 -8.08 -41.73 19.52
CA ALA A 25 -7.86 -41.61 18.08
C ALA A 25 -6.39 -41.26 17.80
N ARG A 26 -5.64 -42.23 17.26
CA ARG A 26 -4.33 -41.99 16.65
C ARG A 26 -4.52 -41.21 15.35
N GLY A 27 -3.91 -40.04 15.23
CA GLY A 27 -3.89 -39.27 13.99
C GLY A 27 -2.67 -38.35 13.91
N SER A 28 -1.71 -38.76 13.07
CA SER A 28 -0.65 -37.98 12.41
C SER A 28 0.09 -36.90 13.21
N ALA A 29 1.31 -37.23 13.62
CA ALA A 29 2.30 -36.27 14.11
C ALA A 29 2.78 -35.35 12.96
N ASN A 30 2.16 -34.17 12.82
CA ASN A 30 2.67 -33.12 11.94
C ASN A 30 3.65 -32.22 12.72
N ARG A 31 4.89 -32.18 12.23
CA ARG A 31 5.95 -31.25 12.62
C ARG A 31 5.64 -29.85 12.07
N THR A 32 4.77 -29.07 12.71
CA THR A 32 4.66 -27.63 12.44
C THR A 32 4.08 -26.90 13.65
N ASP A 33 4.84 -26.77 14.73
CA ASP A 33 4.55 -25.85 15.83
C ASP A 33 5.87 -25.43 16.51
N ILE A 34 6.60 -24.50 15.88
CA ILE A 34 7.81 -23.87 16.47
C ILE A 34 7.67 -22.35 16.48
N TRP A 35 6.49 -21.82 16.79
CA TRP A 35 6.30 -20.36 16.90
C TRP A 35 5.39 -19.96 18.04
N LEU A 36 5.63 -20.48 19.24
CA LEU A 36 5.01 -19.97 20.46
C LEU A 36 5.92 -20.23 21.67
N LEU A 37 7.10 -19.61 21.73
CA LEU A 37 7.86 -19.57 22.98
C LEU A 37 8.82 -18.38 23.00
N VAL A 38 8.36 -17.25 23.55
CA VAL A 38 9.01 -16.45 24.62
C VAL A 38 7.96 -15.45 25.11
N ARG A 39 7.30 -15.77 26.24
CA ARG A 39 6.74 -14.74 27.13
C ARG A 39 7.31 -15.02 28.52
N SER A 40 8.37 -14.31 28.85
CA SER A 40 8.79 -14.16 30.25
C SER A 40 7.77 -13.28 30.98
N LEU A 41 7.22 -13.82 32.05
CA LEU A 41 6.40 -13.12 33.04
C LEU A 41 7.35 -12.52 34.10
N HIS A 42 7.12 -11.24 34.45
CA HIS A 42 7.73 -10.42 35.51
C HIS A 42 8.99 -9.61 35.13
N GLY A 43 8.72 -8.42 34.56
CA GLY A 43 9.72 -7.41 34.15
C GLY A 43 9.51 -7.01 32.70
N ARG A 44 8.64 -6.02 32.42
CA ARG A 44 8.24 -5.67 31.05
C ARG A 44 9.32 -4.86 30.33
N SER A 45 10.44 -5.48 29.94
CA SER A 45 11.22 -4.99 28.81
C SER A 45 10.57 -5.48 27.52
N GLY A 46 10.34 -4.57 26.57
CA GLY A 46 9.97 -4.98 25.22
C GLY A 46 11.17 -5.64 24.56
N THR A 47 10.98 -6.80 23.95
CA THR A 47 12.05 -7.51 23.24
C THR A 47 11.93 -7.31 21.72
N TRP A 48 13.06 -7.38 21.02
CA TRP A 48 13.13 -7.45 19.56
C TRP A 48 13.47 -8.86 19.09
N TRP A 49 13.17 -9.15 17.81
CA TRP A 49 13.21 -10.50 17.27
C TRP A 49 14.60 -11.16 17.29
N ASP A 50 15.67 -10.36 17.31
CA ASP A 50 17.07 -10.78 17.27
C ASP A 50 17.84 -10.64 18.59
N GLU A 51 17.18 -10.21 19.67
CA GLU A 51 17.84 -9.93 20.96
C GLU A 51 18.52 -11.17 21.59
N HIS A 52 17.96 -12.36 21.35
CA HIS A 52 18.40 -13.60 21.98
C HIS A 52 18.92 -14.63 20.97
N LEU A 53 19.20 -14.20 19.73
CA LEU A 53 19.72 -15.08 18.67
C LEU A 53 21.24 -14.97 18.58
N SER A 54 21.93 -16.10 18.39
CA SER A 54 23.33 -16.12 18.00
C SER A 54 23.51 -15.63 16.57
N GLU A 55 24.72 -15.19 16.20
CA GLU A 55 25.02 -14.69 14.84
C GLU A 55 24.67 -15.71 13.74
N GLU A 56 24.97 -16.98 13.98
CA GLU A 56 24.62 -18.09 13.09
C GLU A 56 23.10 -18.20 12.91
N ASN A 57 22.33 -18.15 14.01
CA ASN A 57 20.88 -18.27 13.99
C ASN A 57 20.19 -17.07 13.31
N VAL A 58 20.75 -15.86 13.43
CA VAL A 58 20.22 -14.66 12.75
C VAL A 58 20.25 -14.85 11.24
N THR A 59 21.33 -15.39 10.69
CA THR A 59 21.43 -15.63 9.24
C THR A 59 20.45 -16.71 8.78
N PHE A 60 20.35 -17.81 9.54
CA PHE A 60 19.42 -18.90 9.28
C PHE A 60 17.97 -18.44 9.28
N VAL A 61 17.54 -17.71 10.31
CA VAL A 61 16.16 -17.20 10.43
C VAL A 61 15.81 -16.25 9.28
N LYS A 62 16.74 -15.40 8.84
CA LYS A 62 16.53 -14.51 7.68
C LYS A 62 16.35 -15.31 6.37
N GLN A 63 17.15 -16.35 6.17
CA GLN A 63 17.05 -17.22 4.99
C GLN A 63 15.72 -18.00 4.99
N LEU A 64 15.39 -18.64 6.11
CA LEU A 64 14.13 -19.35 6.31
C LEU A 64 12.93 -18.46 5.99
N ALA A 65 12.86 -17.26 6.58
CA ALA A 65 11.76 -16.33 6.35
C ALA A 65 11.70 -15.83 4.89
N SER A 66 12.85 -15.64 4.24
CA SER A 66 12.93 -15.29 2.82
C SER A 66 12.37 -16.41 1.94
N ASP A 67 12.75 -17.65 2.20
CA ASP A 67 12.39 -18.78 1.35
C ASP A 67 10.91 -19.17 1.52
N GLU A 68 10.38 -19.07 2.75
CA GLU A 68 8.94 -19.15 2.99
C GLU A 68 8.17 -18.06 2.23
N ASN A 69 8.64 -16.82 2.24
CA ASN A 69 7.98 -15.73 1.50
C ASN A 69 7.99 -16.00 -0.02
N LYS A 70 9.09 -16.52 -0.57
CA LYS A 70 9.17 -16.89 -1.99
C LYS A 70 8.21 -18.04 -2.30
N ALA A 71 8.14 -19.06 -1.46
CA ALA A 71 7.23 -20.19 -1.63
C ALA A 71 5.75 -19.75 -1.58
N GLN A 72 5.38 -18.89 -0.62
CA GLN A 72 4.03 -18.31 -0.51
C GLN A 72 3.67 -17.45 -1.73
N LEU A 73 4.59 -16.64 -2.23
CA LEU A 73 4.34 -15.85 -3.43
C LEU A 73 4.20 -16.72 -4.68
N ALA A 74 5.05 -17.75 -4.81
CA ALA A 74 5.03 -18.68 -5.94
C ALA A 74 3.74 -19.51 -5.99
N SER A 75 3.22 -19.94 -4.83
CA SER A 75 1.98 -20.72 -4.77
C SER A 75 0.77 -19.93 -5.24
N LYS A 76 0.73 -18.61 -5.05
CA LYS A 76 -0.39 -17.73 -5.46
C LYS A 76 -0.31 -17.22 -6.90
N LEU A 77 0.69 -17.62 -7.69
CA LEU A 77 0.86 -17.15 -9.07
C LEU A 77 -0.20 -17.68 -10.05
N CYS A 78 -0.93 -18.75 -9.69
CA CYS A 78 -1.88 -19.44 -10.57
C CYS A 78 -3.36 -19.24 -10.19
N PRO A 79 -3.88 -17.99 -10.10
CA PRO A 79 -5.20 -17.72 -9.53
C PRO A 79 -6.37 -18.33 -10.33
N LEU A 80 -6.18 -18.61 -11.62
CA LEU A 80 -7.24 -19.18 -12.48
C LEU A 80 -7.41 -20.69 -12.27
N LYS A 81 -6.41 -21.37 -11.71
CA LYS A 81 -6.51 -22.80 -11.35
C LYS A 81 -7.09 -22.98 -9.95
N ASP A 82 -6.90 -21.99 -9.08
CA ASP A 82 -7.26 -22.04 -7.66
C ASP A 82 -8.71 -21.58 -7.42
N GLU A 83 -9.69 -22.31 -7.98
CA GLU A 83 -11.13 -22.07 -7.80
C GLU A 83 -11.50 -20.57 -7.90
N PRO A 84 -11.35 -19.97 -9.09
CA PRO A 84 -11.71 -18.57 -9.28
C PRO A 84 -13.21 -18.37 -9.06
N TRP A 85 -13.57 -17.21 -8.49
CA TRP A 85 -14.96 -16.80 -8.43
C TRP A 85 -15.52 -16.55 -9.85
N PRO A 86 -16.85 -16.62 -10.03
CA PRO A 86 -17.48 -16.40 -11.32
C PRO A 86 -17.03 -15.09 -11.97
N LEU A 87 -16.67 -15.17 -13.26
CA LEU A 87 -16.32 -13.99 -14.05
C LEU A 87 -17.60 -13.44 -14.68
N HIS A 88 -17.87 -12.17 -14.40
CA HIS A 88 -19.00 -11.46 -15.00
C HIS A 88 -18.55 -10.65 -16.23
N PRO A 89 -19.42 -10.48 -17.23
CA PRO A 89 -19.14 -9.60 -18.35
C PRO A 89 -19.06 -8.13 -17.88
N TRP A 90 -18.46 -7.29 -18.72
CA TRP A 90 -18.45 -5.86 -18.47
C TRP A 90 -19.84 -5.27 -18.66
N GLU A 91 -20.20 -4.35 -17.77
CA GLU A 91 -21.45 -3.59 -17.81
C GLU A 91 -21.15 -2.08 -17.76
N PRO A 92 -21.97 -1.24 -18.42
CA PRO A 92 -21.87 0.21 -18.28
C PRO A 92 -22.00 0.64 -16.81
N GLY A 93 -21.08 1.49 -16.34
CA GLY A 93 -21.03 1.90 -14.93
C GLY A 93 -20.29 0.93 -14.00
N SER A 94 -19.68 -0.14 -14.52
CA SER A 94 -18.79 -1.00 -13.75
C SER A 94 -17.50 -0.30 -13.35
N SER A 95 -17.14 -0.37 -12.06
CA SER A 95 -15.87 0.09 -11.52
C SER A 95 -15.02 -1.11 -11.13
N ARG A 96 -13.83 -1.25 -11.73
CA ARG A 96 -12.89 -2.34 -11.48
C ARG A 96 -11.81 -1.97 -10.44
N VAL A 97 -11.17 -2.98 -9.87
CA VAL A 97 -10.11 -2.80 -8.85
C VAL A 97 -8.93 -1.97 -9.38
N GLY A 98 -8.25 -1.19 -8.54
CA GLY A 98 -7.01 -0.50 -8.89
C GLY A 98 -5.75 -1.24 -8.43
N LEU A 99 -4.60 -0.60 -8.56
CA LEU A 99 -3.29 -1.13 -8.16
C LEU A 99 -2.61 -0.25 -7.11
N ILE A 100 -1.66 -0.85 -6.40
CA ILE A 100 -0.66 -0.12 -5.61
C ILE A 100 0.65 -0.20 -6.39
N ALA A 101 1.34 0.92 -6.57
CA ALA A 101 2.61 0.92 -7.30
C ALA A 101 3.68 1.70 -6.52
N LEU A 102 4.94 1.49 -6.86
CA LEU A 102 6.09 2.20 -6.34
C LEU A 102 6.55 3.22 -7.37
N LYS A 103 6.62 4.49 -6.98
CA LYS A 103 7.09 5.57 -7.85
C LYS A 103 8.61 5.51 -7.99
N LEU A 104 9.14 5.03 -9.11
CA LEU A 104 10.59 4.93 -9.31
C LEU A 104 11.22 6.30 -9.58
N GLY A 105 10.68 7.01 -10.57
CA GLY A 105 11.28 8.24 -11.08
C GLY A 105 10.52 8.81 -12.26
N MET A 106 11.15 9.76 -12.96
CA MET A 106 10.58 10.43 -14.13
C MET A 106 11.58 10.33 -15.28
N MET A 107 11.07 10.23 -16.51
CA MET A 107 11.87 10.24 -17.73
C MET A 107 11.14 11.01 -18.85
N PRO A 108 11.87 11.59 -19.80
CA PRO A 108 11.27 12.13 -21.01
C PRO A 108 10.84 11.00 -21.97
N LEU A 109 9.76 11.22 -22.70
CA LEU A 109 9.25 10.36 -23.76
C LEU A 109 8.89 11.25 -24.95
N TRP A 110 9.29 10.83 -26.16
CA TRP A 110 9.01 11.57 -27.39
C TRP A 110 7.90 10.88 -28.17
N THR A 111 6.89 11.65 -28.58
CA THR A 111 5.82 11.19 -29.47
C THR A 111 6.32 11.21 -30.91
N LYS A 112 5.64 10.47 -31.80
CA LYS A 112 5.90 10.50 -33.25
C LYS A 112 5.83 11.92 -33.84
N ASP A 113 5.01 12.79 -33.28
CA ASP A 113 4.85 14.19 -33.67
C ASP A 113 6.05 15.09 -33.29
N GLY A 114 7.11 14.54 -32.72
CA GLY A 114 8.26 15.31 -32.23
C GLY A 114 8.01 16.07 -30.92
N LYS A 115 6.84 15.90 -30.28
CA LYS A 115 6.53 16.53 -28.98
C LYS A 115 7.17 15.75 -27.83
N ARG A 116 7.77 16.49 -26.89
CA ARG A 116 8.34 15.94 -25.65
C ARG A 116 7.28 15.88 -24.54
N HIS A 117 7.01 14.70 -24.02
CA HIS A 117 6.22 14.48 -22.82
C HIS A 117 7.09 13.99 -21.66
N VAL A 118 6.75 14.40 -20.45
CA VAL A 118 7.43 13.90 -19.25
C VAL A 118 6.55 12.82 -18.64
N VAL A 119 7.12 11.66 -18.34
CA VAL A 119 6.39 10.52 -17.78
C VAL A 119 6.98 10.08 -16.45
N THR A 120 6.13 9.63 -15.54
CA THR A 120 6.49 9.01 -14.27
C THR A 120 6.42 7.49 -14.39
N LEU A 121 7.44 6.81 -13.86
CA LEU A 121 7.55 5.35 -13.83
C LEU A 121 6.94 4.81 -12.54
N LEU A 122 5.90 3.98 -12.66
CA LEU A 122 5.23 3.32 -11.55
C LEU A 122 5.43 1.80 -11.64
N GLN A 123 6.16 1.21 -10.70
CA GLN A 123 6.40 -0.23 -10.66
C GLN A 123 5.41 -0.94 -9.75
N VAL A 124 4.73 -1.95 -10.26
CA VAL A 124 3.83 -2.80 -9.47
C VAL A 124 4.65 -3.92 -8.85
N GLN A 125 4.78 -3.90 -7.53
CA GLN A 125 5.53 -4.91 -6.75
C GLN A 125 4.58 -5.65 -5.82
N ASP A 126 4.52 -6.97 -5.94
CA ASP A 126 3.75 -7.90 -5.09
C ASP A 126 2.34 -7.41 -4.72
N CYS A 127 1.56 -7.02 -5.71
CA CYS A 127 0.21 -6.51 -5.49
C CYS A 127 -0.80 -7.65 -5.45
N HIS A 128 -1.52 -7.77 -4.34
CA HIS A 128 -2.48 -8.85 -4.12
C HIS A 128 -3.75 -8.30 -3.48
N VAL A 129 -4.89 -8.91 -3.83
CA VAL A 129 -6.15 -8.69 -3.14
C VAL A 129 -6.07 -9.38 -1.77
N LEU A 130 -6.41 -8.66 -0.69
CA LEU A 130 -6.29 -9.16 0.68
C LEU A 130 -7.62 -9.62 1.26
N LYS A 131 -8.66 -8.79 1.11
CA LYS A 131 -10.01 -9.10 1.59
C LYS A 131 -11.05 -8.46 0.69
N TYR A 132 -12.19 -9.12 0.61
CA TYR A 132 -13.41 -8.60 0.02
C TYR A 132 -14.39 -8.23 1.14
N THR A 133 -15.07 -7.11 0.99
CA THR A 133 -16.13 -6.68 1.89
C THR A 133 -17.37 -6.36 1.04
N PRO A 134 -18.50 -7.06 1.27
CA PRO A 134 -19.72 -6.86 0.49
C PRO A 134 -20.32 -5.47 0.73
N LYS A 135 -21.21 -5.04 -0.15
CA LYS A 135 -21.86 -3.72 -0.12
C LYS A 135 -22.49 -3.40 1.23
N GLU A 136 -23.24 -4.36 1.77
CA GLU A 136 -23.97 -4.26 3.04
C GLU A 136 -23.04 -3.94 4.21
N ASN A 137 -21.87 -4.58 4.27
CA ASN A 137 -20.93 -4.46 5.38
C ASN A 137 -19.95 -3.29 5.26
N HIS A 138 -19.96 -2.56 4.14
CA HIS A 138 -19.04 -1.45 3.90
C HIS A 138 -19.74 -0.08 4.08
N ASN A 139 -20.38 0.43 3.01
CA ASN A 139 -21.00 1.75 2.99
C ASN A 139 -22.41 1.72 2.35
N GLY A 140 -22.99 0.54 2.12
CA GLY A 140 -24.29 0.33 1.46
C GLY A 140 -24.32 0.60 -0.05
N LYS A 141 -23.40 1.41 -0.60
CA LYS A 141 -23.39 1.81 -2.02
C LYS A 141 -22.57 0.90 -2.93
N MET A 142 -21.33 0.59 -2.54
CA MET A 142 -20.37 -0.17 -3.34
C MET A 142 -19.62 -1.17 -2.46
N ALA A 143 -19.25 -2.30 -3.07
CA ALA A 143 -18.39 -3.27 -2.42
C ALA A 143 -16.96 -2.71 -2.30
N ALA A 144 -16.19 -3.28 -1.39
CA ALA A 144 -14.82 -2.85 -1.14
C ALA A 144 -13.85 -4.01 -1.32
N LEU A 145 -12.87 -3.80 -2.21
CA LEU A 145 -11.70 -4.67 -2.33
C LEU A 145 -10.51 -4.00 -1.65
N THR A 146 -9.92 -4.73 -0.71
CA THR A 146 -8.71 -4.29 -0.02
C THR A 146 -7.51 -4.88 -0.72
N VAL A 147 -6.58 -4.05 -1.18
CA VAL A 147 -5.39 -4.46 -1.92
C VAL A 147 -4.14 -4.05 -1.13
N GLY A 148 -3.17 -4.96 -1.08
CA GLY A 148 -1.85 -4.74 -0.48
C GLY A 148 -0.77 -4.64 -1.53
N GLY A 149 0.25 -3.81 -1.29
CA GLY A 149 1.41 -3.69 -2.17
C GLY A 149 2.73 -3.58 -1.39
N LYS A 150 3.80 -4.04 -2.04
CA LYS A 150 5.18 -4.16 -1.52
C LYS A 150 5.29 -5.03 -0.27
N THR A 151 6.03 -6.13 -0.37
CA THR A 151 6.30 -7.05 0.73
C THR A 151 7.22 -6.41 1.78
N VAL A 152 6.95 -6.66 3.06
CA VAL A 152 7.75 -6.18 4.19
C VAL A 152 8.05 -7.31 5.16
N SER A 153 9.10 -7.13 5.97
CA SER A 153 9.47 -8.09 7.01
C SER A 153 8.35 -8.26 8.03
N ARG A 154 8.10 -9.53 8.39
CA ARG A 154 7.11 -9.95 9.40
C ARG A 154 7.50 -9.54 10.82
N PHE A 155 8.80 -9.42 11.10
CA PHE A 155 9.31 -9.15 12.46
C PHE A 155 8.91 -7.79 13.05
N HIS A 156 8.49 -6.84 12.21
CA HIS A 156 8.15 -5.48 12.62
C HIS A 156 6.64 -5.21 12.53
N LYS A 157 5.82 -6.25 12.59
CA LYS A 157 4.36 -6.17 12.48
C LYS A 157 3.70 -6.66 13.75
N SER A 158 2.50 -6.13 14.03
CA SER A 158 1.70 -6.61 15.15
C SER A 158 1.22 -8.04 14.91
N THR A 159 1.02 -8.79 15.98
CA THR A 159 0.54 -10.18 15.93
C THR A 159 -0.77 -10.30 15.16
N SER A 160 -1.73 -9.40 15.39
CA SER A 160 -3.01 -9.36 14.67
C SER A 160 -2.87 -9.23 13.16
N VAL A 161 -1.85 -8.50 12.68
CA VAL A 161 -1.59 -8.36 11.25
C VAL A 161 -0.95 -9.65 10.73
N LEU A 162 -0.07 -10.28 11.51
CA LEU A 162 0.56 -11.54 11.13
C LEU A 162 -0.45 -12.67 11.02
N GLU A 163 -1.36 -12.81 11.99
CA GLU A 163 -2.45 -13.79 11.98
C GLU A 163 -3.31 -13.66 10.71
N PHE A 164 -3.73 -12.43 10.37
CA PHE A 164 -4.47 -12.15 9.14
C PHE A 164 -3.72 -12.59 7.86
N TYR A 165 -2.41 -12.35 7.80
CA TYR A 165 -1.60 -12.74 6.64
C TYR A 165 -1.29 -14.24 6.60
N GLN A 166 -1.24 -14.89 7.77
CA GLN A 166 -1.05 -16.34 7.91
C GLN A 166 -2.27 -17.09 7.40
N GLU A 167 -3.49 -16.65 7.75
CA GLU A 167 -4.75 -17.20 7.22
C GLU A 167 -4.84 -17.06 5.69
N LEU A 168 -4.36 -15.94 5.15
CA LEU A 168 -4.38 -15.67 3.71
C LEU A 168 -3.26 -16.43 2.94
N GLY A 169 -2.21 -16.87 3.63
CA GLY A 169 -1.03 -17.50 3.05
C GLY A 169 -0.19 -16.55 2.20
N LEU A 170 -0.07 -15.28 2.60
CA LEU A 170 0.73 -14.26 1.90
C LEU A 170 1.66 -13.54 2.88
N PRO A 171 2.83 -13.06 2.43
CA PRO A 171 3.69 -12.28 3.29
C PRO A 171 3.11 -10.87 3.52
N PRO A 172 3.37 -10.24 4.70
CA PRO A 172 2.82 -8.94 5.03
C PRO A 172 3.16 -7.84 4.03
N LYS A 173 2.20 -6.94 3.75
CA LYS A 173 2.36 -5.81 2.81
C LYS A 173 2.57 -4.48 3.53
N GLN A 174 3.32 -3.55 2.90
CA GLN A 174 3.65 -2.24 3.50
C GLN A 174 2.46 -1.30 3.53
N LYS A 175 1.74 -1.21 2.41
CA LYS A 175 0.57 -0.33 2.26
C LYS A 175 -0.61 -1.17 1.85
N VAL A 176 -1.72 -0.91 2.52
CA VAL A 176 -3.03 -1.48 2.24
C VAL A 176 -3.95 -0.32 1.89
N LYS A 177 -4.66 -0.44 0.76
CA LYS A 177 -5.62 0.56 0.31
C LYS A 177 -6.91 -0.12 -0.12
N ILE A 178 -8.02 0.57 0.13
CA ILE A 178 -9.36 0.12 -0.22
C ILE A 178 -9.74 0.74 -1.57
N PHE A 179 -10.32 -0.08 -2.44
CA PHE A 179 -10.90 0.30 -3.72
C PHE A 179 -12.40 0.02 -3.68
N HIS A 180 -13.20 0.96 -4.18
CA HIS A 180 -14.63 0.78 -4.35
C HIS A 180 -14.90 0.15 -5.71
N VAL A 181 -15.62 -0.97 -5.69
CA VAL A 181 -15.76 -1.87 -6.82
C VAL A 181 -17.23 -2.28 -6.95
N THR A 182 -17.68 -2.46 -8.18
CA THR A 182 -19.03 -2.94 -8.50
C THR A 182 -19.09 -4.47 -8.35
N ASP A 183 -20.26 -5.05 -8.09
CA ASP A 183 -20.38 -6.48 -7.79
C ASP A 183 -19.92 -7.39 -8.94
N ASN A 184 -19.99 -6.92 -10.18
CA ASN A 184 -19.49 -7.64 -11.35
C ASN A 184 -17.95 -7.68 -11.46
N ALA A 185 -17.23 -6.82 -10.73
CA ALA A 185 -15.77 -6.70 -10.80
C ALA A 185 -15.07 -7.23 -9.54
N VAL A 186 -15.73 -8.11 -8.79
CA VAL A 186 -15.20 -8.71 -7.56
C VAL A 186 -14.17 -9.79 -7.88
N ILE A 187 -13.09 -9.81 -7.10
CA ILE A 187 -11.97 -10.74 -7.27
C ILE A 187 -11.73 -11.46 -5.94
N LYS A 188 -11.44 -12.76 -6.03
CA LYS A 188 -11.10 -13.60 -4.88
C LYS A 188 -9.88 -13.05 -4.12
N PRO A 189 -9.90 -13.07 -2.77
CA PRO A 189 -8.71 -12.77 -1.98
C PRO A 189 -7.53 -13.69 -2.32
N GLY A 190 -6.31 -13.16 -2.25
CA GLY A 190 -5.08 -13.87 -2.59
C GLY A 190 -4.66 -13.76 -4.07
N THR A 191 -5.53 -13.24 -4.96
CA THR A 191 -5.21 -13.10 -6.38
C THR A 191 -4.11 -12.03 -6.62
N PRO A 192 -3.05 -12.36 -7.39
CA PRO A 192 -2.02 -11.40 -7.79
C PRO A 192 -2.53 -10.45 -8.87
N LEU A 193 -2.07 -9.19 -8.80
CA LEU A 193 -2.40 -8.13 -9.74
C LEU A 193 -1.12 -7.60 -10.39
N TYR A 194 -1.12 -7.50 -11.72
CA TYR A 194 0.03 -7.08 -12.53
C TYR A 194 -0.19 -5.73 -13.21
N ALA A 195 0.90 -5.14 -13.72
CA ALA A 195 0.84 -3.86 -14.43
C ALA A 195 -0.01 -3.92 -15.73
N ALA A 196 -0.16 -5.11 -16.32
CA ALA A 196 -0.98 -5.38 -17.49
C ALA A 196 -2.50 -5.18 -17.26
N HIS A 197 -2.92 -4.92 -16.02
CA HIS A 197 -4.29 -4.54 -15.69
C HIS A 197 -4.75 -3.25 -16.40
N PHE A 198 -3.81 -2.32 -16.58
CA PHE A 198 -4.01 -1.12 -17.38
C PHE A 198 -3.61 -1.39 -18.84
N ARG A 199 -4.12 -0.57 -19.77
CA ARG A 199 -3.69 -0.58 -21.17
C ARG A 199 -3.19 0.81 -21.60
N PRO A 200 -2.23 0.89 -22.54
CA PRO A 200 -1.81 2.18 -23.12
C PRO A 200 -3.01 2.93 -23.72
N GLY A 201 -3.01 4.26 -23.60
CA GLY A 201 -4.11 5.13 -24.05
C GLY A 201 -5.14 5.45 -22.98
N GLN A 202 -5.24 4.62 -21.93
CA GLN A 202 -6.18 4.83 -20.82
C GLN A 202 -5.77 6.00 -19.92
N TYR A 203 -6.75 6.62 -19.28
CA TYR A 203 -6.54 7.59 -18.21
C TYR A 203 -6.61 6.89 -16.85
N VAL A 204 -5.80 7.35 -15.90
CA VAL A 204 -5.74 6.84 -14.54
C VAL A 204 -5.64 7.99 -13.53
N ASP A 205 -6.18 7.75 -12.33
CA ASP A 205 -6.05 8.66 -11.20
C ASP A 205 -5.01 8.11 -10.23
N VAL A 206 -4.08 8.95 -9.79
CA VAL A 206 -3.00 8.54 -8.89
C VAL A 206 -3.08 9.32 -7.59
N THR A 207 -3.25 8.59 -6.48
CA THR A 207 -3.30 9.14 -5.12
C THR A 207 -2.07 8.75 -4.33
N ALA A 208 -1.40 9.73 -3.72
CA ALA A 208 -0.26 9.48 -2.84
C ALA A 208 -0.10 10.58 -1.78
N LYS A 209 0.72 10.29 -0.77
CA LYS A 209 1.15 11.30 0.19
C LYS A 209 2.15 12.26 -0.46
N THR A 210 1.82 13.54 -0.43
CA THR A 210 2.71 14.62 -0.89
C THR A 210 3.96 14.73 -0.03
N ILE A 211 5.05 15.25 -0.61
CA ILE A 211 6.30 15.49 0.12
C ILE A 211 6.03 16.44 1.29
N GLY A 212 6.33 16.00 2.51
CA GLY A 212 6.21 16.82 3.71
C GLY A 212 7.26 17.93 3.71
N LYS A 213 6.83 19.18 3.91
CA LYS A 213 7.72 20.33 4.05
C LYS A 213 7.80 20.83 5.50
N GLY A 214 7.22 20.11 6.46
CA GLY A 214 7.18 20.54 7.87
C GLY A 214 6.30 21.78 8.09
N PHE A 215 6.58 22.52 9.17
CA PHE A 215 5.93 23.80 9.44
C PHE A 215 6.45 24.87 8.47
N GLN A 216 5.56 25.49 7.70
CA GLN A 216 5.90 26.47 6.68
C GLN A 216 5.17 27.80 6.90
N GLY A 217 5.88 28.90 6.60
CA GLY A 217 5.33 30.25 6.62
C GLY A 217 4.31 30.50 5.49
N VAL A 218 3.58 31.61 5.59
CA VAL A 218 2.46 31.94 4.68
C VAL A 218 2.86 32.11 3.22
N MET A 219 4.07 32.63 2.95
CA MET A 219 4.55 32.80 1.57
C MET A 219 4.70 31.46 0.86
N LYS A 220 5.34 30.47 1.50
CA LYS A 220 5.59 29.15 0.88
C LYS A 220 4.35 28.24 0.91
N ARG A 221 3.53 28.35 1.97
CA ARG A 221 2.32 27.53 2.14
C ARG A 221 1.16 27.97 1.26
N TRP A 222 0.96 29.28 1.10
CA TRP A 222 -0.21 29.88 0.46
C TRP A 222 0.10 30.81 -0.71
N GLY A 223 1.38 31.07 -1.01
CA GLY A 223 1.77 31.96 -2.10
C GLY A 223 1.57 33.45 -1.81
N PHE A 224 1.56 33.87 -0.53
CA PHE A 224 1.46 35.29 -0.18
C PHE A 224 2.68 36.06 -0.71
N LYS A 225 2.45 37.28 -1.23
CA LYS A 225 3.51 38.13 -1.81
C LYS A 225 4.53 38.61 -0.77
N GLY A 226 4.14 38.74 0.51
CA GLY A 226 4.96 39.33 1.57
C GLY A 226 4.97 40.86 1.49
N GLN A 227 5.99 41.47 2.07
CA GLN A 227 6.18 42.92 2.15
C GLN A 227 7.47 43.30 1.41
N PRO A 228 7.61 44.55 0.92
CA PRO A 228 8.82 44.99 0.24
C PRO A 228 10.07 44.82 1.12
N ALA A 229 11.22 44.65 0.46
CA ALA A 229 12.50 44.49 1.14
C ALA A 229 13.08 45.82 1.63
N THR A 230 12.92 46.89 0.84
CA THR A 230 13.47 48.24 1.09
C THR A 230 12.38 49.23 1.51
N HIS A 231 12.70 50.53 1.56
CA HIS A 231 11.80 51.64 1.92
C HIS A 231 11.22 51.56 3.33
N GLY A 232 12.09 51.32 4.33
CA GLY A 232 11.74 51.46 5.76
C GLY A 232 11.01 50.26 6.36
N GLN A 233 10.83 49.15 5.62
CA GLN A 233 10.15 47.98 6.16
C GLN A 233 10.99 47.30 7.25
N THR A 234 10.46 47.24 8.47
CA THR A 234 11.21 46.71 9.63
C THR A 234 10.61 45.39 10.12
N LYS A 235 11.38 44.29 10.01
CA LYS A 235 11.05 42.95 10.55
C LYS A 235 9.73 42.31 10.05
N THR A 236 9.13 42.79 8.95
CA THR A 236 7.84 42.27 8.47
C THR A 236 7.86 41.57 7.12
N HIS A 237 9.00 41.46 6.43
CA HIS A 237 9.10 41.00 5.03
C HIS A 237 8.32 39.72 4.66
N ARG A 238 8.11 38.80 5.61
CA ARG A 238 7.47 37.49 5.40
C ARG A 238 6.20 37.26 6.24
N ARG A 239 5.64 38.32 6.83
CA ARG A 239 4.47 38.24 7.73
C ARG A 239 3.17 38.18 6.90
N PRO A 240 2.09 37.59 7.45
CA PRO A 240 0.78 37.53 6.75
C PRO A 240 0.12 38.90 6.50
N GLY A 241 0.49 39.93 7.26
CA GLY A 241 -0.25 41.20 7.26
C GLY A 241 -1.53 41.09 8.09
N ALA A 242 -2.56 41.85 7.72
CA ALA A 242 -3.88 41.78 8.34
C ALA A 242 -4.55 40.42 8.07
N ILE A 243 -5.25 39.88 9.09
CA ILE A 243 -5.82 38.53 9.07
C ILE A 243 -7.35 38.51 9.05
N SER A 244 -7.99 39.61 9.44
CA SER A 244 -9.45 39.78 9.47
C SER A 244 -9.79 41.27 9.55
N THR A 245 -11.08 41.59 9.47
CA THR A 245 -11.64 42.94 9.65
C THR A 245 -11.91 43.20 11.13
N GLY A 246 -11.73 44.45 11.58
CA GLY A 246 -11.94 44.84 12.98
C GLY A 246 -13.37 44.64 13.49
N ASP A 247 -14.37 44.89 12.64
CA ASP A 247 -15.81 44.79 12.95
C ASP A 247 -16.24 43.39 13.39
N VAL A 248 -15.73 42.35 12.73
CA VAL A 248 -16.08 40.96 13.03
C VAL A 248 -15.45 40.48 14.36
N ALA A 249 -14.42 41.18 14.86
CA ALA A 249 -13.68 40.91 16.10
C ALA A 249 -13.20 39.44 16.29
N ARG A 250 -13.18 38.65 15.22
CA ARG A 250 -12.72 37.25 15.19
C ARG A 250 -12.06 36.91 13.87
N VAL A 251 -11.37 35.78 13.85
CA VAL A 251 -10.81 35.21 12.63
C VAL A 251 -11.79 34.19 12.05
N TRP A 252 -12.06 34.27 10.76
CA TRP A 252 -12.93 33.31 10.07
C TRP A 252 -12.30 31.91 10.07
N PRO A 253 -13.06 30.84 10.36
CA PRO A 253 -12.58 29.47 10.21
C PRO A 253 -12.07 29.21 8.79
N GLY A 254 -10.91 28.57 8.68
CA GLY A 254 -10.27 28.33 7.38
C GLY A 254 -9.38 29.47 6.87
N THR A 255 -9.20 30.56 7.63
CA THR A 255 -8.26 31.63 7.27
C THR A 255 -6.83 31.11 7.07
N LYS A 256 -6.18 31.56 6.00
CA LYS A 256 -4.86 31.09 5.57
C LYS A 256 -3.76 31.55 6.53
N MET A 257 -3.26 30.64 7.36
CA MET A 257 -2.23 30.88 8.38
C MET A 257 -0.98 29.99 8.20
N PRO A 258 0.18 30.31 8.81
CA PRO A 258 1.34 29.43 8.78
C PRO A 258 1.03 28.07 9.44
N GLY A 259 1.76 27.02 9.06
CA GLY A 259 1.51 25.69 9.59
C GLY A 259 2.06 24.56 8.73
N GLN A 260 1.71 23.32 9.08
CA GLN A 260 2.22 22.15 8.37
C GLN A 260 1.77 22.14 6.89
N MET A 261 2.74 21.95 6.00
CA MET A 261 2.55 21.84 4.55
C MET A 261 3.03 20.48 4.04
N GLY A 262 2.25 19.85 3.15
CA GLY A 262 2.54 18.52 2.62
C GLY A 262 2.22 17.39 3.59
N ASN A 263 2.74 16.18 3.33
CA ASN A 263 2.45 14.94 4.08
C ASN A 263 0.94 14.61 4.17
N LYS A 264 0.17 15.09 3.20
CA LYS A 264 -1.26 14.80 3.06
C LYS A 264 -1.49 14.04 1.77
N ASP A 265 -2.52 13.20 1.75
CA ASP A 265 -2.95 12.49 0.55
C ASP A 265 -3.48 13.51 -0.47
N ARG A 266 -3.01 13.39 -1.72
CA ARG A 266 -3.51 14.14 -2.87
C ARG A 266 -3.66 13.20 -4.04
N THR A 267 -4.67 13.48 -4.86
CA THR A 267 -5.00 12.75 -6.07
C THR A 267 -4.78 13.67 -7.25
N GLU A 268 -4.01 13.21 -8.22
CA GLU A 268 -3.93 13.83 -9.54
C GLU A 268 -4.83 13.03 -10.48
N TYR A 269 -5.72 13.73 -11.16
CA TYR A 269 -6.75 13.16 -12.01
C TYR A 269 -6.34 13.20 -13.48
N GLY A 270 -6.86 12.27 -14.29
CA GLY A 270 -6.75 12.36 -15.74
C GLY A 270 -5.32 12.17 -16.29
N LEU A 271 -4.52 11.31 -15.66
CA LEU A 271 -3.17 11.01 -16.15
C LEU A 271 -3.20 9.92 -17.22
N LYS A 272 -2.77 10.24 -18.44
CA LYS A 272 -2.72 9.27 -19.55
C LYS A 272 -1.62 8.23 -19.36
N VAL A 273 -1.89 6.96 -19.65
CA VAL A 273 -0.89 5.87 -19.69
C VAL A 273 -0.30 5.81 -21.09
N TRP A 274 1.01 6.04 -21.22
CA TRP A 274 1.71 6.02 -22.51
C TRP A 274 2.19 4.63 -22.92
N ARG A 275 2.73 3.88 -21.96
CA ARG A 275 3.37 2.58 -22.21
C ARG A 275 3.25 1.71 -20.97
N ILE A 276 3.30 0.40 -21.18
CA ILE A 276 3.37 -0.61 -20.11
C ILE A 276 4.50 -1.59 -20.44
N ASN A 277 5.26 -1.97 -19.43
CA ASN A 277 6.29 -3.01 -19.51
C ASN A 277 5.84 -4.20 -18.65
N THR A 278 5.52 -5.32 -19.30
CA THR A 278 5.03 -6.55 -18.66
C THR A 278 6.11 -7.30 -17.91
N LYS A 279 7.36 -7.32 -18.41
CA LYS A 279 8.48 -8.04 -17.77
C LYS A 279 8.80 -7.48 -16.40
N ASN A 280 8.90 -6.15 -16.30
CA ASN A 280 9.29 -5.47 -15.05
C ASN A 280 8.08 -4.94 -14.26
N ASN A 281 6.86 -5.17 -14.75
CA ASN A 281 5.62 -4.63 -14.20
C ASN A 281 5.65 -3.10 -14.01
N ILE A 282 6.05 -2.35 -15.04
CA ILE A 282 6.16 -0.88 -14.98
C ILE A 282 5.09 -0.22 -15.85
N ILE A 283 4.44 0.80 -15.29
CA ILE A 283 3.44 1.65 -15.95
C ILE A 283 4.07 3.02 -16.16
N TYR A 284 3.96 3.56 -17.39
CA TYR A 284 4.48 4.86 -17.77
C TYR A 284 3.30 5.85 -17.81
N VAL A 285 3.16 6.64 -16.75
CA VAL A 285 2.05 7.59 -16.58
C VAL A 285 2.50 8.99 -16.97
N ASN A 286 1.66 9.73 -17.68
CA ASN A 286 1.93 11.10 -18.10
C ASN A 286 2.05 12.04 -16.89
N GLY A 287 2.94 13.03 -17.01
CA GLY A 287 3.08 14.10 -16.03
C GLY A 287 3.73 13.67 -14.71
N SER A 288 3.43 14.45 -13.67
CA SER A 288 4.00 14.28 -12.33
C SER A 288 3.00 13.58 -11.41
N VAL A 289 3.51 12.67 -10.58
CA VAL A 289 2.72 12.00 -9.53
C VAL A 289 3.11 12.56 -8.16
N PRO A 290 2.17 12.73 -7.21
CA PRO A 290 2.50 13.20 -5.86
C PRO A 290 3.44 12.23 -5.12
N GLY A 291 4.25 12.78 -4.22
CA GLY A 291 5.15 12.00 -3.35
C GLY A 291 6.59 11.92 -3.83
N HIS A 292 7.47 11.45 -2.92
CA HIS A 292 8.90 11.31 -3.18
C HIS A 292 9.22 10.07 -4.04
N ARG A 293 10.46 9.95 -4.54
CA ARG A 293 10.92 8.73 -5.22
C ARG A 293 10.89 7.56 -4.24
N ASN A 294 10.52 6.37 -4.71
CA ASN A 294 10.31 5.14 -3.95
C ASN A 294 9.13 5.16 -2.96
N CYS A 295 8.20 6.13 -3.09
CA CYS A 295 6.95 6.09 -2.33
C CYS A 295 5.93 5.15 -2.97
N LEU A 296 5.04 4.60 -2.14
CA LEU A 296 3.91 3.78 -2.59
C LEU A 296 2.73 4.68 -2.94
N VAL A 297 2.17 4.47 -4.12
CA VAL A 297 1.07 5.23 -4.72
C VAL A 297 -0.12 4.31 -4.98
N LYS A 298 -1.33 4.85 -4.84
CA LYS A 298 -2.59 4.18 -5.20
C LYS A 298 -2.96 4.64 -6.61
N THR A 299 -3.05 3.71 -7.55
CA THR A 299 -3.47 3.98 -8.93
C THR A 299 -4.85 3.38 -9.14
N GLY A 300 -5.83 4.20 -9.51
CA GLY A 300 -7.22 3.79 -9.74
C GLY A 300 -7.71 4.20 -11.13
N PHE A 301 -8.91 3.73 -11.45
CA PHE A 301 -9.65 4.20 -12.62
C PHE A 301 -10.15 5.63 -12.40
N PRO A 302 -10.26 6.42 -13.48
CA PRO A 302 -10.67 7.80 -13.38
C PRO A 302 -12.08 7.91 -12.82
N ALA A 303 -12.27 8.79 -11.84
CA ALA A 303 -13.60 9.08 -11.29
C ALA A 303 -14.43 9.98 -12.21
N GLU A 304 -13.76 10.81 -13.02
CA GLU A 304 -14.39 11.69 -13.98
C GLU A 304 -14.55 11.00 -15.35
N PRO A 305 -15.59 11.35 -16.13
CA PRO A 305 -15.83 10.80 -17.46
C PRO A 305 -14.82 11.38 -18.47
N TYR A 306 -13.54 11.04 -18.34
CA TYR A 306 -12.59 11.30 -19.39
C TYR A 306 -12.87 10.34 -20.54
N CYS A 307 -13.16 10.88 -21.73
CA CYS A 307 -13.32 10.11 -22.97
C CYS A 307 -12.21 9.07 -23.05
N CYS A 308 -12.61 7.80 -23.08
CA CYS A 308 -11.73 6.73 -23.48
C CYS A 308 -11.44 6.97 -24.96
N TYR A 309 -10.26 7.49 -25.29
CA TYR A 309 -9.85 7.65 -26.68
C TYR A 309 -9.24 6.33 -27.14
N ASP A 310 -9.84 5.68 -28.13
CA ASP A 310 -9.21 4.57 -28.82
C ASP A 310 -7.95 5.03 -29.58
N PHE A 311 -7.08 4.07 -29.92
CA PHE A 311 -5.84 4.26 -30.68
C PHE A 311 -6.02 5.00 -32.03
N SER A 312 -7.25 5.17 -32.51
CA SER A 312 -7.61 5.89 -33.75
C SER A 312 -7.91 7.38 -33.57
N GLY A 313 -7.91 7.91 -32.34
CA GLY A 313 -8.18 9.34 -32.09
C GLY A 313 -9.63 9.78 -32.33
N THR A 314 -10.57 8.84 -32.46
CA THR A 314 -12.00 9.14 -32.56
C THR A 314 -12.65 9.23 -31.17
N PRO A 315 -13.48 10.26 -30.90
CA PRO A 315 -14.25 10.32 -29.65
C PRO A 315 -15.39 9.30 -29.74
N GLN A 316 -15.29 8.20 -29.01
CA GLN A 316 -16.43 7.31 -28.81
C GLN A 316 -17.12 7.65 -27.49
N HIS A 317 -18.44 7.82 -27.54
CA HIS A 317 -19.30 7.75 -26.37
C HIS A 317 -19.13 6.36 -25.73
N PHE A 318 -18.64 6.33 -24.47
CA PHE A 318 -18.66 5.33 -23.38
C PHE A 318 -18.71 3.80 -23.64
N LEU A 319 -18.94 3.29 -24.84
CA LEU A 319 -19.37 1.91 -25.10
C LEU A 319 -18.33 1.03 -25.80
N GLY A 320 -17.19 1.57 -26.26
CA GLY A 320 -16.25 0.79 -27.11
C GLY A 320 -14.84 0.54 -26.56
N CYS A 321 -14.40 1.21 -25.50
CA CYS A 321 -12.95 1.37 -25.29
C CYS A 321 -12.27 0.41 -24.30
N TYR A 322 -12.90 -0.71 -23.95
CA TYR A 322 -12.26 -1.74 -23.13
C TYR A 322 -12.31 -3.10 -23.83
N TYR A 323 -11.31 -3.30 -24.71
CA TYR A 323 -10.85 -4.52 -25.42
C TYR A 323 -11.29 -4.74 -26.87
N ARG A 324 -10.27 -4.72 -27.74
CA ARG A 324 -9.84 -5.90 -28.52
C ARG A 324 -8.51 -6.39 -27.94
#